data_AF-A0AA36I3Y4-F1
#
_entry.id   AF-A0AA36I3Y4-F1
#
_cell.length_a   1.000
_cell.length_b   1.000
_cell.length_c   1.000
_cell.angle_alpha   90.00
_cell.angle_beta   90.00
_cell.angle_gamma   90.00
#
_symmetry.space_group_name_H-M   'P 1'
#
loop_
_entity.id
_entity.type
_entity.pdbx_description
1 polymer ?
#
loop_
_entity_poly.entity_id
_entity_poly.type
_entity_poly.pdbx_seq_one_letter_code
_entity_poly.pdbx_strand_id
1 'polypeptide(L)'
;MGCYAAKCPIEPENSSEPSETEEVNAEDKETEEVNAPTFGGVCQQNHDPLHWAVSLAQILDLKKDSRCVIKTIMNVTDEGSSKMRDIVKDIVIPTTAGTGTGYGLYLNKEAPLKAKVMVSHAWDEYYRDFSEAIVDAGVAGPFWVCAFAIYQPEDLPEVSIVKQLGPDVARGPFAHVLHHADSMLAVVTTSCNIYTRMWCVFEMYVALQRGVPVKMFGFAVPVAGMCGIRSGELINDPIRDATCEAVDTKSARCGAPNLPQNDDEKAIRQCIELMPGGYVAIDEAIEKERLRYLQGVLDSDELQERAKNLSMRPFTEDPRDVYRNAIKNVQERLVLFAQH
;
A
#
# COMPACT_ATOMS: atom_id res chain seq x y z
N MET A 1 -17.91 -37.02 6.03
CA MET A 1 -16.75 -36.56 5.25
C MET A 1 -16.32 -35.24 5.87
N GLY A 2 -15.26 -35.29 6.66
CA GLY A 2 -14.96 -34.28 7.68
C GLY A 2 -14.16 -33.10 7.15
N CYS A 3 -14.66 -31.90 7.40
CA CYS A 3 -13.92 -30.66 7.28
C CYS A 3 -12.92 -30.55 8.44
N TYR A 4 -11.63 -30.44 8.11
CA TYR A 4 -10.62 -30.00 9.07
C TYR A 4 -10.62 -28.48 9.11
N ALA A 5 -11.12 -27.91 10.20
CA ALA A 5 -10.88 -26.52 10.55
C ALA A 5 -9.46 -26.40 11.11
N ALA A 6 -8.55 -25.77 10.37
CA ALA A 6 -7.26 -25.38 10.90
C ALA A 6 -7.48 -24.19 11.85
N LYS A 7 -7.14 -24.39 13.13
CA LYS A 7 -7.08 -23.31 14.13
C LYS A 7 -5.80 -22.51 13.88
N CYS A 8 -5.94 -21.21 13.67
CA CYS A 8 -4.83 -20.26 13.79
C CYS A 8 -4.41 -20.20 15.27
N PRO A 9 -3.12 -20.43 15.61
CA PRO A 9 -2.63 -20.17 16.95
C PRO A 9 -2.30 -18.68 17.05
N ILE A 10 -3.17 -17.91 17.71
CA ILE A 10 -2.80 -16.62 18.29
C ILE A 10 -2.81 -16.88 19.79
N GLU A 11 -1.63 -16.91 20.41
CA GLU A 11 -1.53 -17.00 21.87
C GLU A 11 -1.88 -15.64 22.49
N PRO A 12 -2.66 -15.59 23.58
CA PRO A 12 -2.94 -14.35 24.28
C PRO A 12 -1.70 -13.93 25.09
N GLU A 13 -1.13 -12.78 24.77
CA GLU A 13 -0.09 -12.15 25.58
C GLU A 13 -0.62 -11.75 26.96
N ASN A 14 0.19 -12.05 27.97
CA ASN A 14 -0.09 -11.83 29.38
C ASN A 14 0.31 -10.39 29.75
N SER A 15 -0.65 -9.57 30.16
CA SER A 15 -0.39 -8.18 30.55
C SER A 15 0.28 -8.12 31.93
N SER A 16 1.54 -7.68 31.96
CA SER A 16 2.22 -7.23 33.17
C SER A 16 2.76 -5.82 32.96
N GLU A 17 2.56 -4.97 33.98
CA GLU A 17 2.84 -3.53 33.98
C GLU A 17 4.35 -3.24 33.84
N PRO A 18 4.76 -2.16 33.14
CA PRO A 18 6.17 -1.86 32.97
C PRO A 18 6.73 -1.08 34.18
N SER A 19 7.78 -1.60 34.79
CA SER A 19 8.71 -0.84 35.62
C SER A 19 9.79 -0.19 34.77
N GLU A 20 10.15 1.05 35.11
CA GLU A 20 11.02 1.95 34.36
C GLU A 20 12.47 1.46 34.16
N THR A 21 13.02 1.87 33.02
CA THR A 21 14.45 1.96 32.61
C THR A 21 15.23 0.66 32.32
N GLU A 22 15.29 0.27 31.05
CA GLU A 22 16.35 -0.60 30.51
C GLU A 22 16.97 -0.03 29.23
N GLU A 23 18.30 0.05 29.23
CA GLU A 23 19.13 0.23 28.03
C GLU A 23 18.94 -1.00 27.14
N VAL A 24 18.37 -0.80 25.94
CA VAL A 24 18.11 -1.90 25.01
C VAL A 24 19.43 -2.35 24.37
N ASN A 25 19.91 -3.52 24.78
CA ASN A 25 21.04 -4.22 24.16
C ASN A 25 20.65 -4.66 22.73
N ALA A 26 21.54 -4.43 21.77
CA ALA A 26 21.36 -4.80 20.37
C ALA A 26 21.52 -6.32 20.08
N GLU A 27 21.68 -7.16 21.10
CA GLU A 27 21.97 -8.60 20.96
C GLU A 27 20.71 -9.49 20.95
N ASP A 28 19.51 -8.96 21.25
CA ASP A 28 18.28 -9.78 21.34
C ASP A 28 17.53 -10.00 20.01
N LYS A 29 18.01 -9.46 18.88
CA LYS A 29 17.35 -9.64 17.57
C LYS A 29 17.59 -11.00 16.90
N GLU A 30 18.57 -11.78 17.33
CA GLU A 30 18.85 -13.09 16.71
C GLU A 30 17.91 -14.21 17.18
N THR A 31 17.20 -14.05 18.30
CA THR A 31 16.32 -15.11 18.85
C THR A 31 14.89 -15.10 18.29
N GLU A 32 14.42 -14.03 17.66
CA GLU A 32 13.08 -13.97 17.05
C GLU A 32 13.01 -14.57 15.63
N GLU A 33 14.13 -14.78 14.95
CA GLU A 33 14.15 -15.28 13.56
C GLU A 33 13.64 -16.74 13.45
N VAL A 34 13.54 -17.46 14.57
CA VAL A 34 13.20 -18.90 14.62
C VAL A 34 11.71 -19.19 14.38
N ASN A 35 10.83 -18.17 14.45
CA ASN A 35 9.37 -18.37 14.33
C ASN A 35 8.71 -17.66 13.12
N ALA A 36 9.49 -17.11 12.19
CA ALA A 36 8.94 -16.50 10.98
C ALA A 36 8.09 -17.53 10.18
N PRO A 37 6.82 -17.23 9.85
CA PRO A 37 6.01 -18.17 9.10
C PRO A 37 6.60 -18.40 7.70
N THR A 38 6.99 -19.63 7.43
CA THR A 38 7.48 -20.03 6.10
C THR A 38 6.47 -19.72 5.00
N PHE A 39 6.97 -19.11 3.91
CA PHE A 39 6.20 -18.83 2.69
C PHE A 39 5.50 -20.10 2.17
N GLY A 40 4.17 -19.99 1.97
CA GLY A 40 3.30 -21.11 1.61
C GLY A 40 2.93 -21.20 0.13
N GLY A 41 3.43 -20.28 -0.70
CA GLY A 41 3.17 -20.24 -2.14
C GLY A 41 4.28 -20.88 -2.98
N VAL A 42 4.18 -20.72 -4.30
CA VAL A 42 5.20 -21.16 -5.26
C VAL A 42 6.20 -20.05 -5.54
N CYS A 43 7.49 -20.37 -5.44
CA CYS A 43 8.57 -19.47 -5.82
C CYS A 43 8.72 -19.33 -7.34
N GLN A 44 9.09 -18.16 -7.82
CA GLN A 44 9.43 -17.92 -9.22
C GLN A 44 10.88 -18.35 -9.47
N GLN A 45 11.10 -19.37 -10.30
CA GLN A 45 12.44 -19.91 -10.61
C GLN A 45 13.29 -20.21 -9.34
N ASN A 46 12.65 -20.75 -8.30
CA ASN A 46 13.27 -21.03 -6.99
C ASN A 46 13.78 -19.79 -6.21
N HIS A 47 13.42 -18.57 -6.64
CA HIS A 47 13.70 -17.36 -5.87
C HIS A 47 12.57 -17.06 -4.88
N ASP A 48 12.95 -16.84 -3.63
CA ASP A 48 12.07 -16.41 -2.55
C ASP A 48 11.38 -15.06 -2.89
N PRO A 49 10.10 -14.84 -2.51
CA PRO A 49 9.37 -13.58 -2.77
C PRO A 49 10.06 -12.31 -2.32
N LEU A 50 10.94 -12.39 -1.32
CA LEU A 50 11.77 -11.28 -0.89
C LEU A 50 12.66 -10.75 -2.03
N HIS A 51 12.98 -11.55 -3.03
CA HIS A 51 13.89 -11.19 -4.12
C HIS A 51 13.19 -10.74 -5.41
N TRP A 52 11.89 -10.47 -5.36
CA TRP A 52 11.09 -10.05 -6.53
C TRP A 52 10.96 -8.53 -6.65
N ALA A 53 11.83 -7.78 -5.96
CA ALA A 53 11.73 -6.32 -5.88
C ALA A 53 12.25 -5.60 -7.15
N VAL A 54 11.89 -4.32 -7.24
CA VAL A 54 12.38 -3.36 -8.24
C VAL A 54 13.11 -2.20 -7.56
N SER A 55 14.03 -1.57 -8.26
CA SER A 55 14.63 -0.29 -7.83
C SER A 55 13.75 0.91 -8.20
N LEU A 56 13.98 2.07 -7.57
CA LEU A 56 13.30 3.32 -7.95
C LEU A 56 13.54 3.66 -9.42
N ALA A 57 14.78 3.49 -9.90
CA ALA A 57 15.12 3.76 -11.29
C ALA A 57 14.29 2.91 -12.26
N GLN A 58 14.10 1.62 -11.95
CA GLN A 58 13.27 0.71 -12.76
C GLN A 58 11.79 1.11 -12.76
N ILE A 59 11.26 1.60 -11.64
CA ILE A 59 9.90 2.18 -11.59
C ILE A 59 9.84 3.42 -12.49
N LEU A 60 10.79 4.34 -12.40
CA LEU A 60 10.77 5.56 -13.21
C LEU A 60 11.00 5.31 -14.71
N ASP A 61 11.75 4.28 -15.07
CA ASP A 61 12.01 3.92 -16.46
C ASP A 61 10.75 3.43 -17.20
N LEU A 62 9.75 2.88 -16.49
CA LEU A 62 8.46 2.52 -17.09
C LEU A 62 7.72 3.73 -17.67
N LYS A 63 7.94 4.95 -17.15
CA LYS A 63 7.38 6.19 -17.72
C LYS A 63 7.95 6.51 -19.09
N LYS A 64 9.15 6.00 -19.41
CA LYS A 64 9.86 6.23 -20.67
C LYS A 64 9.55 5.17 -21.72
N ASP A 65 8.84 4.10 -21.35
CA ASP A 65 8.47 3.04 -22.28
C ASP A 65 7.61 3.62 -23.41
N SER A 66 7.95 3.29 -24.65
CA SER A 66 7.26 3.83 -25.84
C SER A 66 5.77 3.50 -25.84
N ARG A 67 5.36 2.39 -25.21
CA ARG A 67 3.95 1.99 -25.07
C ARG A 67 3.17 2.94 -24.15
N CYS A 68 3.81 3.54 -23.15
CA CYS A 68 3.23 4.64 -22.37
C CYS A 68 3.18 5.93 -23.19
N VAL A 69 4.29 6.29 -23.83
CA VAL A 69 4.44 7.56 -24.57
C VAL A 69 3.43 7.68 -25.71
N ILE A 70 3.21 6.59 -26.47
CA ILE A 70 2.26 6.59 -27.60
C ILE A 70 0.83 6.91 -27.11
N LYS A 71 0.41 6.36 -25.97
CA LYS A 71 -0.93 6.62 -25.42
C LYS A 71 -1.12 8.09 -25.02
N THR A 72 -0.08 8.69 -24.43
CA THR A 72 -0.09 10.12 -24.09
C THR A 72 -0.18 11.00 -25.33
N ILE A 73 0.60 10.71 -26.38
CA ILE A 73 0.59 11.48 -27.64
C ILE A 73 -0.78 11.38 -28.35
N MET A 74 -1.41 10.22 -28.29
CA MET A 74 -2.69 9.98 -28.98
C MET A 74 -3.92 10.49 -28.21
N ASN A 75 -3.76 11.18 -27.08
CA ASN A 75 -4.86 11.69 -26.22
C ASN A 75 -5.93 10.62 -25.89
N VAL A 76 -5.52 9.35 -25.75
CA VAL A 76 -6.46 8.24 -25.54
C VAL A 76 -6.92 8.14 -24.07
N THR A 77 -6.31 8.91 -23.15
CA THR A 77 -6.74 8.99 -21.76
C THR A 77 -6.97 10.44 -21.35
N ASP A 78 -8.04 10.68 -20.57
CA ASP A 78 -8.53 12.01 -20.19
C ASP A 78 -7.51 12.89 -19.43
N GLU A 79 -6.39 12.30 -18.95
CA GLU A 79 -5.33 12.99 -18.20
C GLU A 79 -3.90 12.68 -18.69
N GLY A 80 -3.75 12.00 -19.84
CA GLY A 80 -2.45 11.72 -20.44
C GLY A 80 -1.55 10.70 -19.70
N SER A 81 -1.99 10.12 -18.58
CA SER A 81 -1.29 9.06 -17.85
C SER A 81 -2.05 7.73 -17.87
N SER A 82 -1.32 6.63 -18.06
CA SER A 82 -1.81 5.25 -17.91
C SER A 82 -2.15 4.93 -16.45
N LYS A 83 -3.18 4.12 -16.21
CA LYS A 83 -3.40 3.53 -14.88
C LYS A 83 -2.41 2.40 -14.61
N MET A 84 -2.21 2.03 -13.35
CA MET A 84 -1.35 0.90 -13.01
C MET A 84 -1.76 -0.39 -13.74
N ARG A 85 -3.05 -0.69 -13.89
CA ARG A 85 -3.49 -1.85 -14.69
C ARG A 85 -3.07 -1.78 -16.16
N ASP A 86 -2.99 -0.58 -16.73
CA ASP A 86 -2.57 -0.40 -18.12
C ASP A 86 -1.07 -0.67 -18.24
N ILE A 87 -0.27 -0.19 -17.26
CA ILE A 87 1.15 -0.55 -17.16
C ILE A 87 1.34 -2.07 -17.09
N VAL A 88 0.55 -2.73 -16.25
CA VAL A 88 0.61 -4.20 -16.14
C VAL A 88 0.25 -4.86 -17.47
N LYS A 89 -0.88 -4.46 -18.08
CA LYS A 89 -1.41 -5.07 -19.30
C LYS A 89 -0.51 -4.85 -20.51
N ASP A 90 0.00 -3.63 -20.68
CA ASP A 90 0.69 -3.25 -21.91
C ASP A 90 2.20 -3.42 -21.82
N ILE A 91 2.77 -3.35 -20.61
CA ILE A 91 4.22 -3.44 -20.39
C ILE A 91 4.61 -4.71 -19.66
N VAL A 92 4.13 -4.92 -18.43
CA VAL A 92 4.59 -6.03 -17.58
C VAL A 92 4.29 -7.37 -18.23
N ILE A 93 3.01 -7.64 -18.53
CA ILE A 93 2.57 -8.93 -19.08
C ILE A 93 3.32 -9.28 -20.36
N PRO A 94 3.38 -8.43 -21.41
CA PRO A 94 4.08 -8.78 -22.64
C PRO A 94 5.59 -8.94 -22.45
N THR A 95 6.19 -8.24 -21.48
CA THR A 95 7.63 -8.33 -21.22
C THR A 95 8.00 -9.62 -20.50
N THR A 96 7.11 -10.11 -19.61
CA THR A 96 7.38 -11.29 -18.77
C THR A 96 6.74 -12.57 -19.29
N ALA A 97 5.92 -12.53 -20.34
CA ALA A 97 5.25 -13.73 -20.88
C ALA A 97 6.24 -14.86 -21.20
N GLY A 98 5.89 -16.09 -20.79
CA GLY A 98 6.69 -17.30 -20.95
C GLY A 98 7.95 -17.39 -20.08
N THR A 99 8.22 -16.42 -19.19
CA THR A 99 9.45 -16.41 -18.38
C THR A 99 9.28 -17.08 -17.02
N GLY A 100 8.05 -17.11 -16.50
CA GLY A 100 7.72 -17.58 -15.16
C GLY A 100 8.22 -16.68 -14.02
N THR A 101 8.59 -15.42 -14.33
CA THR A 101 9.07 -14.44 -13.36
C THR A 101 8.33 -13.11 -13.50
N GLY A 102 7.93 -12.50 -12.40
CA GLY A 102 7.43 -11.13 -12.37
C GLY A 102 8.48 -10.14 -12.87
N TYR A 103 8.04 -8.93 -13.19
CA TYR A 103 8.88 -7.88 -13.81
C TYR A 103 10.16 -7.59 -13.01
N GLY A 104 10.07 -7.51 -11.68
CA GLY A 104 11.21 -7.25 -10.82
C GLY A 104 12.29 -8.33 -10.92
N LEU A 105 11.90 -9.59 -10.81
CA LEU A 105 12.84 -10.70 -10.94
C LEU A 105 13.35 -10.86 -12.39
N TYR A 106 12.50 -10.62 -13.39
CA TYR A 106 12.88 -10.64 -14.80
C TYR A 106 14.02 -9.66 -15.10
N LEU A 107 13.91 -8.41 -14.62
CA LEU A 107 14.96 -7.40 -14.81
C LEU A 107 16.23 -7.69 -14.02
N ASN A 108 16.09 -8.31 -12.85
CA ASN A 108 17.17 -8.51 -11.89
C ASN A 108 17.65 -9.97 -11.82
N LYS A 109 17.43 -10.78 -12.85
CA LYS A 109 17.70 -12.23 -12.84
C LYS A 109 19.12 -12.63 -12.42
N GLU A 110 20.13 -11.83 -12.79
CA GLU A 110 21.54 -12.11 -12.47
C GLU A 110 21.89 -11.71 -11.02
N ALA A 111 21.16 -10.74 -10.46
CA ALA A 111 21.35 -10.23 -9.10
C ALA A 111 20.00 -9.81 -8.50
N PRO A 112 19.14 -10.77 -8.08
CA PRO A 112 17.80 -10.48 -7.60
C PRO A 112 17.81 -9.52 -6.41
N LEU A 113 16.93 -8.53 -6.43
CA LEU A 113 16.89 -7.48 -5.41
C LEU A 113 16.05 -7.92 -4.23
N LYS A 114 16.65 -7.98 -3.03
CA LYS A 114 15.92 -8.19 -1.77
C LYS A 114 15.12 -6.93 -1.42
N ALA A 115 13.82 -7.10 -1.21
CA ALA A 115 12.89 -6.06 -0.81
C ALA A 115 13.28 -5.46 0.55
N LYS A 116 13.24 -4.13 0.63
CA LYS A 116 13.35 -3.37 1.88
C LYS A 116 12.05 -2.65 2.22
N VAL A 117 11.32 -2.23 1.20
CA VAL A 117 10.05 -1.52 1.35
C VAL A 117 8.98 -2.31 0.63
N MET A 118 7.90 -2.67 1.33
CA MET A 118 6.69 -3.15 0.69
C MET A 118 5.82 -1.96 0.30
N VAL A 119 5.33 -1.93 -0.94
CA VAL A 119 4.47 -0.86 -1.43
C VAL A 119 3.05 -1.38 -1.62
N SER A 120 2.11 -0.82 -0.86
CA SER A 120 0.68 -1.03 -1.09
C SER A 120 0.11 0.13 -1.90
N HIS A 121 -0.66 -0.20 -2.92
CA HIS A 121 -1.09 0.73 -3.94
C HIS A 121 -2.37 0.25 -4.63
N ALA A 122 -3.07 1.13 -5.35
CA ALA A 122 -4.33 0.80 -5.99
C ALA A 122 -4.17 0.50 -7.50
N TRP A 123 -4.81 -0.56 -7.99
CA TRP A 123 -4.73 -0.93 -9.42
C TRP A 123 -5.30 0.11 -10.40
N ASP A 124 -6.26 0.90 -9.94
CA ASP A 124 -6.98 1.88 -10.76
C ASP A 124 -6.44 3.30 -10.58
N GLU A 125 -5.29 3.45 -9.92
CA GLU A 125 -4.59 4.73 -9.81
C GLU A 125 -3.80 5.08 -11.08
N TYR A 126 -3.55 6.37 -11.30
CA TYR A 126 -2.62 6.81 -12.32
C TYR A 126 -1.17 6.47 -11.96
N TYR A 127 -0.46 5.87 -12.91
CA TYR A 127 0.92 5.44 -12.71
C TYR A 127 1.88 6.59 -12.43
N ARG A 128 1.64 7.76 -13.04
CA ARG A 128 2.39 8.98 -12.77
C ARG A 128 2.33 9.28 -11.27
N ASP A 129 1.13 9.42 -10.73
CA ASP A 129 0.90 9.80 -9.34
C ASP A 129 1.49 8.75 -8.38
N PHE A 130 1.35 7.46 -8.70
CA PHE A 130 2.02 6.38 -7.98
C PHE A 130 3.54 6.56 -7.95
N SER A 131 4.18 6.78 -9.11
CA SER A 131 5.63 6.87 -9.21
C SER A 131 6.19 8.12 -8.52
N GLU A 132 5.50 9.26 -8.64
CA GLU A 132 5.91 10.50 -7.97
C GLU A 132 5.71 10.39 -6.45
N ALA A 133 4.65 9.75 -5.96
CA ALA A 133 4.47 9.50 -4.54
C ALA A 133 5.62 8.69 -3.92
N ILE A 134 6.19 7.73 -4.66
CA ILE A 134 7.38 6.98 -4.20
C ILE A 134 8.62 7.87 -4.17
N VAL A 135 8.80 8.76 -5.16
CA VAL A 135 9.91 9.72 -5.19
C VAL A 135 9.80 10.69 -4.01
N ASP A 136 8.63 11.29 -3.83
CA ASP A 136 8.34 12.26 -2.76
C ASP A 136 8.45 11.64 -1.37
N ALA A 137 8.16 10.33 -1.24
CA ALA A 137 8.35 9.61 0.01
C ALA A 137 9.80 9.56 0.48
N GLY A 138 10.78 9.76 -0.42
CA GLY A 138 12.20 9.80 -0.09
C GLY A 138 12.76 8.52 0.53
N VAL A 139 12.02 7.41 0.44
CA VAL A 139 12.40 6.12 1.03
C VAL A 139 13.36 5.38 0.10
N ALA A 140 14.39 4.76 0.68
CA ALA A 140 15.33 3.94 -0.08
C ALA A 140 14.74 2.54 -0.33
N GLY A 141 14.68 2.12 -1.60
CA GLY A 141 14.33 0.75 -1.97
C GLY A 141 15.47 -0.26 -1.70
N PRO A 142 15.38 -1.51 -2.23
CA PRO A 142 14.42 -1.96 -3.24
C PRO A 142 12.96 -2.08 -2.79
N PHE A 143 12.04 -1.93 -3.73
CA PHE A 143 10.60 -1.89 -3.52
C PHE A 143 9.94 -3.19 -3.99
N TRP A 144 9.19 -3.82 -3.11
CA TRP A 144 8.27 -4.88 -3.49
C TRP A 144 6.90 -4.26 -3.82
N VAL A 145 6.54 -4.30 -5.09
CA VAL A 145 5.26 -3.78 -5.61
C VAL A 145 4.54 -4.95 -6.26
N CYS A 146 3.33 -5.30 -5.81
CA CYS A 146 2.67 -6.54 -6.25
C CYS A 146 2.48 -6.62 -7.78
N ALA A 147 2.21 -5.47 -8.43
CA ALA A 147 2.10 -5.34 -9.89
C ALA A 147 3.38 -5.72 -10.65
N PHE A 148 4.55 -5.61 -10.01
CA PHE A 148 5.87 -5.91 -10.61
C PHE A 148 6.50 -7.18 -10.04
N ALA A 149 6.16 -7.54 -8.81
CA ALA A 149 6.74 -8.69 -8.13
C ALA A 149 6.06 -10.01 -8.54
N ILE A 150 4.73 -10.02 -8.64
CA ILE A 150 3.97 -11.23 -8.97
C ILE A 150 4.03 -11.49 -10.49
N TYR A 151 4.13 -12.74 -10.90
CA TYR A 151 4.00 -13.15 -12.29
C TYR A 151 2.57 -12.91 -12.79
N GLN A 152 2.37 -11.84 -13.57
CA GLN A 152 1.07 -11.38 -14.07
C GLN A 152 0.52 -12.09 -15.32
N PRO A 153 1.34 -12.68 -16.24
CA PRO A 153 0.83 -13.23 -17.49
C PRO A 153 -0.19 -14.36 -17.40
N GLU A 154 -0.18 -15.17 -16.34
CA GLU A 154 -1.03 -16.36 -16.18
C GLU A 154 -0.93 -17.39 -17.32
N ASP A 155 0.12 -17.33 -18.16
CA ASP A 155 0.35 -18.22 -19.30
C ASP A 155 1.12 -19.51 -18.93
N LEU A 156 1.65 -19.60 -17.71
CA LEU A 156 2.38 -20.74 -17.16
C LEU A 156 1.66 -21.29 -15.92
N PRO A 157 0.96 -22.45 -16.03
CA PRO A 157 0.16 -23.00 -14.95
C PRO A 157 0.93 -23.34 -13.68
N GLU A 158 2.24 -23.57 -13.75
CA GLU A 158 3.12 -23.91 -12.63
C GLU A 158 3.40 -22.74 -11.70
N VAL A 159 3.31 -21.50 -12.19
CA VAL A 159 3.60 -20.25 -11.47
C VAL A 159 2.45 -19.25 -11.60
N SER A 160 1.21 -19.74 -11.66
CA SER A 160 0.03 -18.85 -11.67
C SER A 160 -0.06 -18.00 -10.40
N ILE A 161 -0.78 -16.89 -10.45
CA ILE A 161 -1.02 -15.96 -9.35
C ILE A 161 -1.55 -16.75 -8.15
N VAL A 162 -2.59 -17.57 -8.33
CA VAL A 162 -3.16 -18.40 -7.25
C VAL A 162 -2.10 -19.28 -6.59
N LYS A 163 -1.17 -19.86 -7.36
CA LYS A 163 -0.08 -20.67 -6.81
C LYS A 163 0.99 -19.84 -6.09
N GLN A 164 1.33 -18.67 -6.61
CA GLN A 164 2.26 -17.75 -5.96
C GLN A 164 1.68 -17.20 -4.64
N LEU A 165 0.37 -16.92 -4.59
CA LEU A 165 -0.32 -16.50 -3.37
C LEU A 165 -0.38 -17.62 -2.33
N GLY A 166 -0.57 -18.85 -2.80
CA GLY A 166 -0.75 -20.00 -1.92
C GLY A 166 -2.14 -20.05 -1.28
N PRO A 167 -2.42 -21.08 -0.48
CA PRO A 167 -3.76 -21.31 0.08
C PRO A 167 -4.08 -20.45 1.31
N ASP A 168 -3.08 -19.79 1.90
CA ASP A 168 -3.20 -19.05 3.15
C ASP A 168 -2.64 -17.64 2.97
N VAL A 169 -3.53 -16.65 3.07
CA VAL A 169 -3.20 -15.22 2.91
C VAL A 169 -2.16 -14.75 3.94
N ALA A 170 -2.13 -15.35 5.13
CA ALA A 170 -1.16 -15.02 6.18
C ALA A 170 0.25 -15.59 5.93
N ARG A 171 0.37 -16.50 4.95
CA ARG A 171 1.61 -17.16 4.51
C ARG A 171 1.94 -16.91 3.05
N GLY A 172 1.16 -16.07 2.37
CA GLY A 172 1.41 -15.64 1.01
C GLY A 172 2.57 -14.66 0.90
N PRO A 173 2.90 -14.21 -0.33
CA PRO A 173 4.07 -13.39 -0.57
C PRO A 173 3.97 -12.02 0.11
N PHE A 174 2.76 -11.46 0.22
CA PHE A 174 2.49 -10.20 0.91
C PHE A 174 2.90 -10.27 2.39
N ALA A 175 2.37 -11.24 3.14
CA ALA A 175 2.68 -11.41 4.55
C ALA A 175 4.15 -11.79 4.79
N HIS A 176 4.72 -12.62 3.90
CA HIS A 176 6.13 -13.00 3.95
C HIS A 176 7.05 -11.79 3.76
N VAL A 177 6.74 -10.93 2.79
CA VAL A 177 7.53 -9.71 2.53
C VAL A 177 7.36 -8.70 3.66
N LEU A 178 6.14 -8.46 4.16
CA LEU A 178 5.93 -7.56 5.29
C LEU A 178 6.77 -7.96 6.51
N HIS A 179 6.91 -9.26 6.79
CA HIS A 179 7.69 -9.73 7.93
C HIS A 179 9.17 -9.33 7.87
N HIS A 180 9.73 -9.18 6.66
CA HIS A 180 11.16 -8.93 6.46
C HIS A 180 11.44 -7.52 5.91
N ALA A 181 10.41 -6.71 5.67
CA ALA A 181 10.55 -5.36 5.17
C ALA A 181 10.90 -4.40 6.31
N ASP A 182 11.76 -3.43 6.03
CA ASP A 182 12.10 -2.35 6.97
C ASP A 182 10.90 -1.43 7.22
N SER A 183 10.03 -1.29 6.22
CA SER A 183 8.79 -0.50 6.30
C SER A 183 7.80 -0.86 5.20
N MET A 184 6.57 -0.39 5.38
CA MET A 184 5.53 -0.39 4.36
C MET A 184 5.26 1.04 3.90
N LEU A 185 5.17 1.24 2.58
CA LEU A 185 4.74 2.48 1.95
C LEU A 185 3.30 2.30 1.42
N ALA A 186 2.34 3.01 1.98
CA ALA A 186 0.97 3.08 1.48
C ALA A 186 0.84 4.29 0.55
N VAL A 187 0.74 4.04 -0.75
CA VAL A 187 0.60 5.09 -1.78
C VAL A 187 -0.86 5.46 -1.92
N VAL A 188 -1.19 6.72 -1.64
CA VAL A 188 -2.56 7.24 -1.68
C VAL A 188 -2.65 8.25 -2.83
N THR A 189 -3.55 8.01 -3.78
CA THR A 189 -3.74 8.91 -4.93
C THR A 189 -5.16 9.43 -4.97
N THR A 190 -5.36 10.53 -5.70
CA THR A 190 -6.68 11.15 -5.91
C THR A 190 -7.56 10.34 -6.85
N SER A 191 -6.93 9.62 -7.78
CA SER A 191 -7.62 8.81 -8.79
C SER A 191 -8.24 7.52 -8.25
N CYS A 192 -7.75 7.00 -7.12
CA CYS A 192 -8.33 5.83 -6.48
C CYS A 192 -8.10 5.87 -4.96
N ASN A 193 -9.20 5.85 -4.20
CA ASN A 193 -9.15 5.76 -2.75
C ASN A 193 -8.68 4.36 -2.31
N ILE A 194 -7.44 4.26 -1.84
CA ILE A 194 -6.82 2.98 -1.41
C ILE A 194 -7.60 2.30 -0.27
N TYR A 195 -8.30 3.07 0.56
CA TYR A 195 -9.07 2.56 1.70
C TYR A 195 -10.34 1.80 1.27
N THR A 196 -10.73 1.90 0.00
CA THR A 196 -11.81 1.09 -0.60
C THR A 196 -11.29 -0.23 -1.18
N ARG A 197 -9.97 -0.48 -1.13
CA ARG A 197 -9.33 -1.67 -1.70
C ARG A 197 -8.98 -2.66 -0.59
N MET A 198 -9.65 -3.81 -0.60
CA MET A 198 -9.57 -4.82 0.48
C MET A 198 -8.13 -5.28 0.75
N TRP A 199 -7.36 -5.59 -0.30
CA TRP A 199 -5.94 -5.95 -0.15
C TRP A 199 -5.15 -4.87 0.57
N CYS A 200 -5.34 -3.59 0.20
CA CYS A 200 -4.54 -2.52 0.75
C CYS A 200 -4.82 -2.25 2.23
N VAL A 201 -6.09 -2.22 2.64
CA VAL A 201 -6.45 -2.06 4.06
C VAL A 201 -6.00 -3.26 4.90
N PHE A 202 -6.12 -4.47 4.34
CA PHE A 202 -5.64 -5.67 5.00
C PHE A 202 -4.11 -5.69 5.15
N GLU A 203 -3.36 -5.32 4.11
CA GLU A 203 -1.90 -5.22 4.15
C GLU A 203 -1.42 -4.20 5.19
N MET A 204 -2.05 -3.01 5.25
CA MET A 204 -1.73 -2.00 6.25
C MET A 204 -1.94 -2.53 7.66
N TYR A 205 -3.07 -3.21 7.90
CA TYR A 205 -3.33 -3.82 9.19
C TYR A 205 -2.31 -4.90 9.55
N VAL A 206 -1.99 -5.81 8.62
CA VAL A 206 -1.00 -6.87 8.84
C VAL A 206 0.38 -6.28 9.15
N ALA A 207 0.77 -5.19 8.48
CA ALA A 207 2.01 -4.48 8.77
C ALA A 207 2.02 -3.93 10.20
N LEU A 208 0.94 -3.24 10.60
CA LEU A 208 0.81 -2.66 11.95
C LEU A 208 0.82 -3.73 13.05
N GLN A 209 0.12 -4.85 12.85
CA GLN A 209 0.11 -5.96 13.81
C GLN A 209 1.49 -6.62 13.98
N ARG A 210 2.37 -6.49 12.98
CA ARG A 210 3.74 -7.02 13.01
C ARG A 210 4.78 -5.98 13.42
N GLY A 211 4.36 -4.79 13.83
CA GLY A 211 5.28 -3.70 14.18
C GLY A 211 6.06 -3.13 12.99
N VAL A 212 5.64 -3.42 11.75
CA VAL A 212 6.27 -2.87 10.54
C VAL A 212 5.78 -1.43 10.37
N PRO A 213 6.67 -0.42 10.37
CA PRO A 213 6.25 0.97 10.23
C PRO A 213 5.51 1.19 8.92
N VAL A 214 4.27 1.69 9.00
CA VAL A 214 3.48 2.10 7.83
C VAL A 214 3.68 3.60 7.61
N LYS A 215 4.08 3.98 6.40
CA LYS A 215 4.17 5.38 5.98
C LYS A 215 3.18 5.63 4.87
N MET A 216 2.30 6.61 5.04
CA MET A 216 1.37 7.05 4.02
C MET A 216 1.97 8.20 3.24
N PHE A 217 1.95 8.11 1.91
CA PHE A 217 2.38 9.20 1.04
C PHE A 217 1.41 9.34 -0.13
N GLY A 218 1.05 10.58 -0.43
CA GLY A 218 0.25 10.92 -1.59
C GLY A 218 0.93 11.94 -2.46
N PHE A 219 0.79 11.76 -3.78
CA PHE A 219 1.26 12.75 -4.74
C PHE A 219 0.36 13.99 -4.69
N ALA A 220 0.92 15.10 -4.21
CA ALA A 220 0.23 16.37 -4.19
C ALA A 220 0.51 17.11 -5.50
N VAL A 221 -0.46 17.16 -6.41
CA VAL A 221 -0.32 17.95 -7.64
C VAL A 221 -0.45 19.43 -7.28
N PRO A 222 0.53 20.29 -7.62
CA PRO A 222 0.30 21.73 -7.60
C PRO A 222 -0.78 22.05 -8.64
N VAL A 223 -1.93 22.57 -8.20
CA VAL A 223 -3.04 22.97 -9.09
C VAL A 223 -2.65 24.27 -9.83
N ALA A 224 -1.69 24.18 -10.73
CA ALA A 224 -1.27 25.29 -11.58
C ALA A 224 -1.87 25.13 -12.98
N GLY A 225 -2.98 25.81 -13.26
CA GLY A 225 -3.37 26.13 -14.64
C GLY A 225 -4.55 25.37 -15.27
N MET A 226 -5.37 24.62 -14.52
CA MET A 226 -6.68 24.22 -15.06
C MET A 226 -7.62 25.43 -15.12
N CYS A 227 -7.86 25.91 -16.33
CA CYS A 227 -8.72 27.04 -16.67
C CYS A 227 -10.17 26.72 -16.24
N GLY A 228 -10.55 27.07 -15.01
CA GLY A 228 -11.92 26.92 -14.51
C GLY A 228 -12.06 26.42 -13.07
N ILE A 229 -11.00 25.83 -12.48
CA ILE A 229 -10.98 25.54 -11.05
C ILE A 229 -10.69 26.86 -10.33
N ARG A 230 -11.56 27.24 -9.39
CA ARG A 230 -11.46 28.52 -8.67
C ARG A 230 -10.09 28.58 -7.99
N SER A 231 -9.28 29.57 -8.39
CA SER A 231 -7.96 29.79 -7.80
C SER A 231 -8.12 30.01 -6.29
N GLY A 232 -7.75 29.01 -5.50
CA GLY A 232 -8.00 28.98 -4.05
C GLY A 232 -8.04 27.56 -3.47
N GLU A 233 -8.28 26.53 -4.28
CA GLU A 233 -8.25 25.14 -3.83
C GLU A 233 -6.81 24.68 -3.54
N LEU A 234 -6.49 24.78 -2.25
CA LEU A 234 -5.69 23.92 -1.37
C LEU A 234 -4.78 22.88 -2.01
N ILE A 235 -3.65 22.64 -1.32
CA ILE A 235 -2.82 21.43 -1.46
C ILE A 235 -3.75 20.23 -1.62
N ASN A 236 -3.71 19.60 -2.80
CA ASN A 236 -4.43 18.37 -3.07
C ASN A 236 -3.72 17.25 -2.30
N ASP A 237 -4.17 16.99 -1.08
CA ASP A 237 -3.64 15.94 -0.22
C ASP A 237 -4.67 14.80 -0.20
N PRO A 238 -4.44 13.72 -0.98
CA PRO A 238 -5.42 12.64 -1.10
C PRO A 238 -5.63 11.89 0.22
N ILE A 239 -4.68 11.94 1.16
CA ILE A 239 -4.83 11.30 2.48
C ILE A 239 -5.79 12.14 3.33
N ARG A 240 -5.60 13.46 3.35
CA ARG A 240 -6.55 14.39 3.98
C ARG A 240 -7.94 14.21 3.39
N ASP A 241 -8.06 14.24 2.06
CA ASP A 241 -9.37 14.22 1.40
C ASP A 241 -10.10 12.90 1.63
N ALA A 242 -9.36 11.80 1.73
CA ALA A 242 -9.92 10.50 2.11
C ALA A 242 -10.46 10.43 3.55
N THR A 243 -10.19 11.43 4.42
CA THR A 243 -10.71 11.48 5.80
C THR A 243 -12.14 12.00 5.92
N CYS A 244 -12.68 12.53 4.82
CA CYS A 244 -14.11 12.88 4.69
C CYS A 244 -15.01 11.65 4.87
N GLU A 245 -14.49 10.46 4.59
CA GLU A 245 -15.17 9.18 4.77
C GLU A 245 -14.43 8.35 5.82
N ALA A 246 -15.21 7.64 6.65
CA ALA A 246 -14.66 6.65 7.56
C ALA A 246 -14.03 5.50 6.76
N VAL A 247 -12.96 4.90 7.29
CA VAL A 247 -12.51 3.60 6.79
C VAL A 247 -13.62 2.58 7.04
N ASP A 248 -14.00 1.85 5.98
CA ASP A 248 -14.98 0.76 6.04
C ASP A 248 -14.43 -0.45 5.28
N THR A 249 -13.60 -1.23 5.97
CA THR A 249 -12.99 -2.45 5.41
C THR A 249 -14.05 -3.46 4.99
N LYS A 250 -15.22 -3.45 5.61
CA LYS A 250 -16.30 -4.37 5.26
C LYS A 250 -16.83 -4.09 3.85
N SER A 251 -16.94 -2.83 3.44
CA SER A 251 -17.35 -2.46 2.07
C SER A 251 -16.21 -2.44 1.05
N ALA A 252 -14.94 -2.45 1.49
CA ALA A 252 -13.77 -2.54 0.61
C ALA A 252 -13.77 -3.79 -0.28
N ARG A 253 -13.16 -3.71 -1.48
CA ARG A 253 -13.20 -4.76 -2.51
C ARG A 253 -11.83 -5.06 -3.11
N CYS A 254 -11.60 -6.31 -3.53
CA CYS A 254 -10.41 -6.65 -4.32
C CYS A 254 -10.58 -6.27 -5.81
N GLY A 255 -11.82 -6.38 -6.33
CA GLY A 255 -12.18 -6.08 -7.72
C GLY A 255 -13.23 -4.99 -7.85
N ALA A 256 -13.92 -4.95 -9.00
CA ALA A 256 -14.98 -3.98 -9.25
C ALA A 256 -16.17 -4.21 -8.27
N PRO A 257 -16.71 -3.16 -7.62
CA PRO A 257 -17.75 -3.33 -6.59
C PRO A 257 -19.05 -3.98 -7.08
N ASN A 258 -19.34 -3.87 -8.38
CA ASN A 258 -20.53 -4.45 -9.01
C ASN A 258 -20.36 -5.91 -9.44
N LEU A 259 -19.16 -6.50 -9.31
CA LEU A 259 -18.91 -7.91 -9.61
C LEU A 259 -18.98 -8.77 -8.33
N PRO A 260 -19.24 -10.09 -8.46
CA PRO A 260 -19.12 -11.01 -7.34
C PRO A 260 -17.73 -10.97 -6.68
N GLN A 261 -17.66 -11.33 -5.40
CA GLN A 261 -16.39 -11.47 -4.70
C GLN A 261 -15.54 -12.55 -5.37
N ASN A 262 -14.29 -12.21 -5.69
CA ASN A 262 -13.31 -13.20 -6.17
C ASN A 262 -12.78 -14.04 -5.00
N ASP A 263 -12.00 -15.07 -5.30
CA ASP A 263 -11.56 -16.02 -4.28
C ASP A 263 -10.58 -15.38 -3.29
N ASP A 264 -9.72 -14.46 -3.75
CA ASP A 264 -8.86 -13.66 -2.87
C ASP A 264 -9.66 -12.85 -1.84
N GLU A 265 -10.72 -12.16 -2.29
CA GLU A 265 -11.57 -11.36 -1.39
C GLU A 265 -12.25 -12.25 -0.35
N LYS A 266 -12.75 -13.43 -0.74
CA LYS A 266 -13.35 -14.38 0.21
C LYS A 266 -12.32 -14.86 1.24
N ALA A 267 -11.10 -15.18 0.80
CA ALA A 267 -10.04 -15.66 1.68
C ALA A 267 -9.61 -14.59 2.70
N ILE A 268 -9.45 -13.33 2.25
CA ILE A 268 -9.15 -12.21 3.14
C ILE A 268 -10.29 -11.99 4.14
N ARG A 269 -11.54 -11.93 3.68
CA ARG A 269 -12.70 -11.73 4.56
C ARG A 269 -12.80 -12.83 5.61
N GLN A 270 -12.59 -14.08 5.22
CA GLN A 270 -12.55 -15.20 6.16
C GLN A 270 -11.43 -15.04 7.19
N CYS A 271 -10.24 -14.59 6.77
CA CYS A 271 -9.15 -14.27 7.69
C CYS A 271 -9.59 -13.18 8.67
N ILE A 272 -10.14 -12.06 8.19
CA ILE A 272 -10.63 -10.94 9.01
C ILE A 272 -11.67 -11.39 10.02
N GLU A 273 -12.67 -12.16 9.60
CA GLU A 273 -13.76 -12.63 10.46
C GLU A 273 -13.29 -13.57 11.59
N LEU A 274 -12.12 -14.18 11.44
CA LEU A 274 -11.48 -15.02 12.46
C LEU A 274 -10.55 -14.23 13.40
N MET A 275 -10.18 -13.00 13.06
CA MET A 275 -9.30 -12.18 13.90
C MET A 275 -10.09 -11.55 15.06
N PRO A 276 -9.47 -11.39 16.25
CA PRO A 276 -10.03 -10.56 17.31
C PRO A 276 -10.38 -9.15 16.81
N GLY A 277 -11.60 -8.68 17.09
CA GLY A 277 -12.12 -7.38 16.64
C GLY A 277 -12.54 -7.31 15.17
N GLY A 278 -12.18 -8.29 14.34
CA GLY A 278 -12.59 -8.40 12.95
C GLY A 278 -12.37 -7.13 12.13
N TYR A 279 -13.38 -6.69 11.37
CA TYR A 279 -13.31 -5.48 10.54
C TYR A 279 -13.08 -4.21 11.37
N VAL A 280 -13.64 -4.12 12.59
CA VAL A 280 -13.54 -2.92 13.44
C VAL A 280 -12.09 -2.67 13.87
N ALA A 281 -11.35 -3.72 14.21
CA ALA A 281 -9.93 -3.59 14.56
C ALA A 281 -9.08 -3.05 13.41
N ILE A 282 -9.41 -3.43 12.16
CA ILE A 282 -8.74 -2.94 10.96
C ILE A 282 -9.05 -1.45 10.75
N ASP A 283 -10.33 -1.09 10.77
CA ASP A 283 -10.79 0.28 10.56
C ASP A 283 -10.17 1.22 11.59
N GLU A 284 -10.18 0.83 12.87
CA GLU A 284 -9.57 1.60 13.96
C GLU A 284 -8.06 1.77 13.78
N ALA A 285 -7.34 0.70 13.44
CA ALA A 285 -5.88 0.75 13.25
C ALA A 285 -5.49 1.69 12.10
N ILE A 286 -6.25 1.68 11.00
CA ILE A 286 -5.98 2.54 9.84
C ILE A 286 -6.36 3.99 10.14
N GLU A 287 -7.45 4.26 10.86
CA GLU A 287 -7.80 5.62 11.29
C GLU A 287 -6.74 6.19 12.25
N LYS A 288 -6.13 5.37 13.11
CA LYS A 288 -4.98 5.79 13.93
C LYS A 288 -3.78 6.18 13.07
N GLU A 289 -3.49 5.44 12.00
CA GLU A 289 -2.41 5.77 11.07
C GLU A 289 -2.70 7.06 10.29
N ARG A 290 -3.94 7.24 9.80
CA ARG A 290 -4.39 8.49 9.18
C ARG A 290 -4.22 9.68 10.13
N LEU A 291 -4.61 9.52 11.40
CA LEU A 291 -4.43 10.55 12.42
C LEU A 291 -2.96 10.91 12.60
N ARG A 292 -2.08 9.91 12.70
CA ARG A 292 -0.63 10.13 12.84
C ARG A 292 -0.06 10.90 11.65
N TYR A 293 -0.45 10.54 10.43
CA TYR A 293 -0.06 11.28 9.22
C TYR A 293 -0.50 12.74 9.30
N LEU A 294 -1.78 13.01 9.58
CA LEU A 294 -2.32 14.37 9.62
C LEU A 294 -1.64 15.24 10.68
N GLN A 295 -1.37 14.67 11.85
CA GLN A 295 -0.63 15.34 12.92
C GLN A 295 0.80 15.67 12.47
N GLY A 296 1.50 14.70 11.86
CA GLY A 296 2.84 14.91 11.32
C GLY A 296 2.91 16.03 10.28
N VAL A 297 1.90 16.12 9.40
CA VAL A 297 1.82 17.22 8.41
C VAL A 297 1.57 18.56 9.11
N LEU A 298 0.63 18.61 10.06
CA LEU A 298 0.29 19.84 10.79
C LEU A 298 1.48 20.40 11.59
N ASP A 299 2.29 19.50 12.16
CA ASP A 299 3.46 19.84 12.97
C ASP A 299 4.70 20.16 12.13
N SER A 300 4.69 19.83 10.83
CA SER A 300 5.82 20.07 9.94
C SER A 300 5.97 21.55 9.55
N ASP A 301 7.21 22.02 9.50
CA ASP A 301 7.53 23.32 8.90
C ASP A 301 7.26 23.33 7.38
N GLU A 302 7.20 22.15 6.76
CA GLU A 302 6.94 21.97 5.34
C GLU A 302 5.55 22.48 4.94
N LEU A 303 4.52 22.31 5.79
CA LEU A 303 3.20 22.90 5.52
C LEU A 303 3.27 24.44 5.48
N GLN A 304 4.07 25.04 6.35
CA GLN A 304 4.29 26.49 6.35
C GLN A 304 5.07 26.94 5.12
N GLU A 305 6.10 26.19 4.74
CA GLU A 305 6.93 26.50 3.58
C GLU A 305 6.15 26.34 2.27
N ARG A 306 5.35 25.28 2.13
CA ARG A 306 4.41 25.09 1.01
C ARG A 306 3.39 26.22 0.93
N ALA A 307 2.81 26.62 2.06
CA ALA A 307 1.87 27.75 2.11
C ALA A 307 2.53 29.10 1.71
N LYS A 308 3.78 29.34 2.14
CA LYS A 308 4.56 30.53 1.75
C LYS A 308 4.89 30.54 0.27
N ASN A 309 5.31 29.41 -0.30
CA ASN A 309 5.69 29.31 -1.72
C ASN A 309 4.49 29.46 -2.68
N LEU A 310 3.28 29.18 -2.21
CA LEU A 310 2.03 29.39 -2.94
C LEU A 310 1.46 30.82 -2.79
N SER A 311 2.06 31.67 -1.95
CA SER A 311 1.57 33.01 -1.53
C SER A 311 1.72 34.12 -2.58
N MET A 312 1.31 33.86 -3.82
CA MET A 312 1.08 34.92 -4.82
C MET A 312 -0.40 35.35 -4.88
N ARG A 313 -1.31 34.66 -4.16
CA ARG A 313 -2.73 35.03 -4.00
C ARG A 313 -3.23 34.71 -2.59
N PRO A 314 -4.17 35.50 -2.03
CA PRO A 314 -4.76 35.21 -0.72
C PRO A 314 -5.59 33.92 -0.78
N PHE A 315 -5.34 33.01 0.17
CA PHE A 315 -6.16 31.82 0.38
C PHE A 315 -7.52 32.20 0.98
N THR A 316 -8.55 31.40 0.68
CA THR A 316 -9.87 31.55 1.31
C THR A 316 -9.90 31.00 2.74
N GLU A 317 -9.01 30.06 3.08
CA GLU A 317 -8.91 29.39 4.38
C GLU A 317 -7.43 29.17 4.76
N ASP A 318 -7.12 29.17 6.06
CA ASP A 318 -5.79 28.79 6.56
C ASP A 318 -5.59 27.27 6.34
N PRO A 319 -4.54 26.83 5.62
CA PRO A 319 -4.25 25.41 5.45
C PRO A 319 -4.22 24.61 6.76
N ARG A 320 -3.83 25.22 7.88
CA ARG A 320 -3.83 24.56 9.19
C ARG A 320 -5.22 24.23 9.68
N ASP A 321 -6.21 25.09 9.42
CA ASP A 321 -7.59 24.84 9.84
C ASP A 321 -8.19 23.66 9.08
N VAL A 322 -7.83 23.51 7.81
CA VAL A 322 -8.20 22.36 6.97
C VAL A 322 -7.67 21.04 7.56
N TYR A 323 -6.41 20.99 7.99
CA TYR A 323 -5.86 19.80 8.67
C TYR A 323 -6.44 19.59 10.07
N ARG A 324 -6.69 20.65 10.86
CA ARG A 324 -7.35 20.54 12.17
C ARG A 324 -8.74 19.94 12.06
N ASN A 325 -9.51 20.32 11.04
CA ASN A 325 -10.83 19.75 10.78
C ASN A 325 -10.74 18.26 10.41
N ALA A 326 -9.78 17.88 9.55
CA ALA A 326 -9.55 16.47 9.22
C ALA A 326 -9.16 15.65 10.47
N ILE A 327 -8.24 16.16 11.30
CA ILE A 327 -7.85 15.54 12.58
C ILE A 327 -9.05 15.34 13.49
N LYS A 328 -9.87 16.38 13.65
CA LYS A 328 -11.08 16.31 14.47
C LYS A 328 -12.04 15.22 13.98
N ASN A 329 -12.27 15.14 12.68
CA ASN A 329 -13.14 14.11 12.09
C ASN A 329 -12.63 12.70 12.39
N VAL A 330 -11.31 12.46 12.26
CA VAL A 330 -10.72 11.16 12.57
C VAL A 330 -10.81 10.85 14.07
N GLN A 331 -10.51 11.83 14.94
CA GLN A 331 -10.60 11.67 16.39
C GLN A 331 -12.01 11.34 16.86
N GLU A 332 -13.04 12.00 16.33
CA GLU A 332 -14.43 11.72 16.65
C GLU A 332 -14.81 10.27 16.31
N ARG A 333 -14.32 9.73 15.18
CA ARG A 333 -14.52 8.32 14.82
C ARG A 333 -13.78 7.35 15.74
N LEU A 334 -12.54 7.66 16.13
CA LEU A 334 -11.79 6.86 17.08
C LEU A 334 -12.46 6.77 18.47
N VAL A 335 -13.13 7.84 18.90
CA VAL A 335 -13.94 7.82 20.13
C VAL A 335 -15.11 6.85 20.01
N LEU A 336 -15.72 6.71 18.84
CA LEU A 336 -16.81 5.75 18.61
C LEU A 336 -16.31 4.30 18.67
N PHE A 337 -15.12 4.01 18.15
CA PHE A 337 -14.54 2.65 18.26
C PHE A 337 -14.28 2.24 19.72
N ALA A 338 -13.83 3.17 20.56
CA ALA A 338 -13.56 2.89 21.97
C ALA A 338 -14.81 2.58 22.82
N GLN A 339 -16.01 2.77 22.28
CA GLN A 339 -17.29 2.46 22.95
C GLN A 339 -17.78 1.03 22.69
N HIS A 340 -17.13 0.29 21.79
CA HIS A 340 -17.53 -1.05 21.34
C HIS A 340 -16.57 -2.15 21.81
#